data_AF-A0A7M5VB90-F1
#
_entry.id   AF-A0A7M5VB90-F1
#
_cell.length_a   1.000
_cell.length_b   1.000
_cell.length_c   1.000
_cell.angle_alpha   90.00
_cell.angle_beta   90.00
_cell.angle_gamma   90.00
#
_symmetry.space_group_name_H-M   'P 1'
#
loop_
_entity.id
_entity.type
_entity.pdbx_description
1 polymer ?
#
loop_
_entity_poly.entity_id
_entity_poly.type
_entity_poly.pdbx_seq_one_letter_code
_entity_poly.pdbx_strand_id
1 'polypeptide(L)'
;PSTVYIRVRWSKTMQLGQRTVTIPLVAMSSPLCPVSAVNHAFQLTPGAGPQAQAFCWRDSFYGSNRIFTYRDFMLSLRNHLSNIGFSSSQYGSHSFRRGGASFALEAGIPLDTIAVMGDWKSDAIYLYLHMPLSQRLHAQRTLSDFLSS
;
A
#
# COMPACT_ATOMS: atom_id res chain seq x y z
N PRO A 1 -11.71 6.23 14.80
CA PRO A 1 -10.32 6.72 14.58
C PRO A 1 -10.21 7.49 13.26
N SER A 2 -9.59 8.68 13.27
CA SER A 2 -9.30 9.44 12.04
C SER A 2 -8.05 8.93 11.30
N THR A 3 -7.15 8.24 12.03
CA THR A 3 -5.91 7.67 11.47
C THR A 3 -5.59 6.35 12.18
N VAL A 4 -5.00 5.40 11.43
CA VAL A 4 -4.39 4.17 11.93
C VAL A 4 -2.90 4.18 11.60
N TYR A 5 -2.04 3.79 12.54
CA TYR A 5 -0.59 3.72 12.31
C TYR A 5 -0.13 2.27 12.25
N ILE A 6 0.42 1.85 11.11
CA ILE A 6 1.08 0.53 10.98
C ILE A 6 2.56 0.71 11.28
N ARG A 7 3.07 -0.08 12.22
CA ARG A 7 4.50 -0.08 12.59
C ARG A 7 5.17 -1.35 12.09
N VAL A 8 6.03 -1.20 11.08
CA VAL A 8 6.84 -2.29 10.53
C VAL A 8 8.22 -2.25 11.18
N ARG A 9 8.48 -3.24 12.04
CA ARG A 9 9.74 -3.36 12.78
C ARG A 9 10.81 -4.17 12.04
N TRP A 10 10.38 -5.11 11.19
CA TRP A 10 11.26 -6.03 10.47
C TRP A 10 10.93 -6.06 8.99
N SER A 11 11.96 -6.12 8.17
CA SER A 11 11.85 -6.29 6.71
C SER A 11 13.11 -6.98 6.18
N LYS A 12 13.12 -7.33 4.88
CA LYS A 12 14.30 -7.91 4.22
C LYS A 12 15.57 -7.08 4.43
N THR A 13 15.42 -5.76 4.53
CA THR A 13 16.53 -4.81 4.67
C THR A 13 16.65 -4.22 6.09
N MET A 14 15.86 -4.71 7.05
CA MET A 14 15.84 -4.30 8.45
C MET A 14 15.77 -5.52 9.36
N GLN A 15 16.74 -6.42 9.25
CA GLN A 15 16.76 -7.68 9.99
C GLN A 15 17.14 -7.51 11.46
N LEU A 16 17.89 -6.45 11.79
CA LEU A 16 18.40 -6.19 13.14
C LEU A 16 17.59 -5.15 13.92
N GLY A 17 16.38 -4.80 13.47
CA GLY A 17 15.52 -3.83 14.16
C GLY A 17 16.09 -2.40 14.24
N GLN A 18 17.02 -2.06 13.34
CA GLN A 18 17.77 -0.79 13.34
C GLN A 18 16.88 0.46 13.23
N ARG A 19 15.66 0.32 12.71
CA ARG A 19 14.64 1.37 12.66
C ARG A 19 13.23 0.76 12.64
N THR A 20 12.21 1.57 12.87
CA THR A 20 10.81 1.20 12.65
C THR A 20 10.24 2.09 11.55
N VAL A 21 9.63 1.49 10.52
CA VAL A 21 8.87 2.24 9.51
C VAL A 21 7.45 2.41 10.03
N THR A 22 6.97 3.65 10.09
CA THR A 22 5.59 3.96 10.50
C THR A 22 4.81 4.42 9.28
N ILE A 23 3.73 3.73 8.97
CA ILE A 23 2.86 4.01 7.83
C ILE A 23 1.54 4.56 8.39
N PRO A 24 1.26 5.86 8.24
CA PRO A 24 -0.03 6.44 8.60
C PRO A 24 -1.08 6.11 7.53
N LEU A 25 -2.23 5.60 7.97
CA LEU A 25 -3.43 5.39 7.16
C LEU A 25 -4.49 6.38 7.60
N VAL A 26 -4.83 7.32 6.72
CA VAL A 26 -5.79 8.39 7.02
C VAL A 26 -7.19 7.96 6.60
N ALA A 27 -8.18 8.23 7.44
CA ALA A 27 -9.58 7.98 7.12
C ALA A 27 -10.04 8.90 5.98
N MET A 28 -10.90 8.37 5.12
CA MET A 28 -11.46 9.09 3.97
C MET A 28 -12.90 8.65 3.73
N SER A 29 -13.72 9.55 3.18
CA SER A 29 -15.10 9.26 2.81
C SER A 29 -15.16 8.53 1.46
N SER A 30 -14.68 7.29 1.43
CA SER A 30 -14.60 6.44 0.24
C SER A 30 -14.76 4.97 0.62
N PRO A 31 -15.33 4.12 -0.26
CA PRO A 31 -15.30 2.66 -0.06
C PRO A 31 -13.88 2.09 0.02
N LEU A 32 -12.87 2.83 -0.46
CA LEU A 32 -11.45 2.46 -0.39
C LEU A 32 -10.75 2.98 0.88
N CYS A 33 -11.51 3.42 1.89
CA CYS A 33 -10.95 3.96 3.12
C CYS A 33 -10.06 2.94 3.84
N PRO A 34 -8.75 3.22 4.03
CA PRO A 34 -7.83 2.25 4.62
C PRO A 34 -8.10 2.03 6.11
N VAL A 35 -8.57 3.07 6.83
CA VAL A 35 -8.99 2.93 8.24
C VAL A 35 -10.21 2.02 8.36
N SER A 36 -11.21 2.19 7.50
CA SER A 36 -12.38 1.31 7.46
C SER A 36 -12.01 -0.13 7.11
N ALA A 37 -11.09 -0.33 6.15
CA ALA A 37 -10.60 -1.64 5.77
C ALA A 37 -9.90 -2.37 6.94
N VAL A 38 -9.03 -1.68 7.69
CA VAL A 38 -8.39 -2.25 8.87
C VAL A 38 -9.40 -2.59 9.96
N ASN A 39 -10.36 -1.70 10.23
CA ASN A 39 -11.41 -1.97 11.21
C ASN A 39 -12.25 -3.19 10.83
N HIS A 40 -12.60 -3.34 9.54
CA HIS A 40 -13.29 -4.53 9.05
C HIS A 40 -12.43 -5.78 9.27
N ALA A 41 -11.15 -5.75 8.92
CA ALA A 41 -10.26 -6.89 9.14
C ALA A 41 -10.22 -7.34 10.61
N PHE A 42 -10.24 -6.40 11.57
CA PHE A 42 -10.30 -6.72 13.00
C PHE A 42 -11.66 -7.27 13.47
N GLN A 43 -12.75 -6.96 12.78
CA GLN A 43 -14.05 -7.61 13.05
C GLN A 43 -14.05 -9.09 12.65
N LEU A 44 -13.19 -9.48 11.70
CA LEU A 44 -13.04 -10.88 11.28
C LEU A 44 -12.19 -11.72 12.25
N THR A 45 -11.61 -11.11 13.28
CA THR A 45 -10.70 -11.77 14.25
C THR A 45 -11.18 -11.65 15.70
N PRO A 46 -12.46 -11.95 16.01
CA PRO A 46 -12.96 -11.82 17.36
C PRO A 46 -12.12 -12.63 18.36
N GLY A 47 -11.74 -11.98 19.46
CA GLY A 47 -10.92 -12.59 20.52
C GLY A 47 -9.42 -12.65 20.23
N ALA A 48 -8.93 -12.09 19.11
CA ALA A 48 -7.50 -11.93 18.88
C ALA A 48 -6.91 -10.93 19.89
N GLY A 49 -5.92 -11.37 20.67
CA GLY A 49 -5.20 -10.51 21.61
C GLY A 49 -4.20 -9.57 20.90
N PRO A 50 -3.60 -8.60 21.62
CA PRO A 50 -2.66 -7.62 21.04
C PRO A 50 -1.38 -8.20 20.42
N GLN A 51 -1.04 -9.45 20.76
CA GLN A 51 0.13 -10.16 20.22
C GLN A 51 -0.22 -11.06 19.02
N ALA A 52 -1.50 -11.12 18.63
CA ALA A 52 -1.91 -11.88 17.46
C ALA A 52 -1.38 -11.24 16.17
N GLN A 53 -1.28 -12.05 15.11
CA GLN A 53 -0.95 -11.54 13.78
C GLN A 53 -2.06 -10.60 13.30
N ALA A 54 -1.70 -9.41 12.83
CA ALA A 54 -2.67 -8.40 12.40
C ALA A 54 -3.56 -8.87 11.24
N PHE A 55 -3.02 -9.71 10.35
CA PHE A 55 -3.76 -10.36 9.27
C PHE A 55 -4.07 -11.81 9.67
N CYS A 56 -5.14 -11.99 10.44
CA CYS A 56 -5.74 -13.29 10.69
C CYS A 56 -7.25 -13.23 10.45
N TRP A 57 -7.93 -14.36 10.56
CA TRP A 57 -9.39 -14.43 10.69
C TRP A 57 -9.74 -15.57 11.65
N ARG A 58 -10.95 -15.52 12.22
CA ARG A 58 -11.50 -16.63 12.99
C ARG A 58 -12.03 -17.69 12.03
N ASP A 59 -11.39 -18.83 11.99
CA ASP A 59 -11.88 -19.98 11.22
C ASP A 59 -13.02 -20.64 12.02
N SER A 60 -14.22 -20.64 11.45
CA SER A 60 -15.42 -21.18 12.08
C SER A 60 -15.42 -22.71 12.18
N PHE A 61 -14.74 -23.39 11.25
CA PHE A 61 -14.65 -24.84 11.24
C PHE A 61 -13.69 -25.35 12.31
N TYR A 62 -12.51 -24.72 12.43
CA TYR A 62 -11.49 -25.12 13.39
C TYR A 62 -11.57 -24.38 14.73
N GLY A 63 -12.50 -23.44 14.89
CA GLY A 63 -12.69 -22.67 16.13
C GLY A 63 -11.42 -21.92 16.58
N SER A 64 -10.53 -21.56 15.66
CA SER A 64 -9.21 -21.00 15.96
C SER A 64 -8.85 -19.90 14.97
N ASN A 65 -7.89 -19.04 15.36
CA ASN A 65 -7.45 -17.94 14.49
C ASN A 65 -6.46 -18.50 13.47
N ARG A 66 -6.70 -18.23 12.19
CA ARG A 66 -5.81 -18.58 11.08
C ARG A 66 -5.12 -17.36 10.54
N ILE A 67 -3.83 -17.50 10.25
CA ILE A 67 -3.00 -16.43 9.69
C ILE A 67 -3.27 -16.34 8.20
N PHE A 68 -3.47 -15.13 7.70
CA PHE A 68 -3.57 -14.86 6.27
C PHE A 68 -2.16 -14.80 5.68
N THR A 69 -1.75 -15.91 5.06
CA THR A 69 -0.38 -16.05 4.57
C THR A 69 -0.17 -15.31 3.25
N TYR A 70 1.09 -15.10 2.87
CA TYR A 70 1.42 -14.55 1.55
C TYR A 70 0.87 -15.42 0.40
N ARG A 71 0.84 -16.75 0.57
CA ARG A 71 0.27 -17.67 -0.41
C ARG A 71 -1.22 -17.42 -0.58
N ASP A 72 -1.96 -17.32 0.52
CA ASP A 72 -3.41 -17.08 0.50
C ASP A 72 -3.73 -15.71 -0.10
N PHE A 73 -2.94 -14.69 0.23
CA PHE A 73 -3.02 -13.38 -0.40
C PHE A 73 -2.84 -13.47 -1.92
N MET A 74 -1.78 -14.13 -2.40
CA MET A 74 -1.51 -14.24 -3.84
C MET A 74 -2.58 -15.08 -4.57
N LEU A 75 -3.10 -16.14 -3.95
CA LEU A 75 -4.20 -16.92 -4.52
C LEU A 75 -5.48 -16.09 -4.61
N SER A 76 -5.84 -15.40 -3.53
CA SER A 76 -7.01 -14.52 -3.50
C SER A 76 -6.88 -13.42 -4.56
N LEU A 77 -5.74 -12.74 -4.63
CA LEU A 77 -5.49 -11.70 -5.64
C LEU A 77 -5.67 -12.24 -7.08
N ARG A 78 -5.06 -13.39 -7.39
CA ARG A 78 -5.15 -13.99 -8.72
C ARG A 78 -6.58 -14.38 -9.08
N ASN A 79 -7.32 -14.95 -8.13
CA ASN A 79 -8.72 -15.30 -8.33
C ASN A 79 -9.57 -14.07 -8.62
N HIS A 80 -9.43 -13.00 -7.83
CA HIS A 80 -10.17 -11.75 -8.07
C HIS A 80 -9.84 -11.17 -9.44
N LEU A 81 -8.55 -11.10 -9.82
CA LEU A 81 -8.12 -10.60 -11.13
C LEU A 81 -8.69 -11.41 -12.30
N SER A 82 -8.63 -12.74 -12.21
CA SER A 82 -9.21 -13.61 -13.24
C SER A 82 -10.72 -13.42 -13.36
N ASN A 83 -11.42 -13.25 -12.23
CA ASN A 83 -12.87 -13.04 -12.22
C ASN A 83 -13.29 -11.71 -12.87
N ILE A 84 -12.43 -10.70 -12.86
CA ILE A 84 -12.65 -9.43 -13.56
C ILE A 84 -12.00 -9.37 -14.95
N GLY A 85 -11.56 -10.51 -15.50
CA GLY A 85 -11.05 -10.64 -16.87
C GLY A 85 -9.59 -10.24 -17.07
N PHE A 86 -8.82 -10.03 -16.01
CA PHE A 86 -7.40 -9.68 -16.09
C PHE A 86 -6.51 -10.93 -16.07
N SER A 87 -5.40 -10.87 -16.82
CA SER A 87 -4.37 -11.91 -16.77
C SER A 87 -3.61 -11.87 -15.45
N SER A 88 -4.01 -12.74 -14.52
CA SER A 88 -3.49 -12.79 -13.15
C SER A 88 -1.96 -12.98 -13.05
N SER A 89 -1.31 -13.54 -14.08
CA SER A 89 0.15 -13.73 -14.14
C SER A 89 0.93 -12.42 -14.28
N GLN A 90 0.29 -11.36 -14.75
CA GLN A 90 0.90 -10.03 -14.92
C GLN A 90 0.91 -9.20 -13.64
N TYR A 91 0.26 -9.68 -12.58
CA TYR A 91 0.08 -8.92 -11.34
C TYR A 91 0.61 -9.68 -10.12
N GLY A 92 1.16 -8.92 -9.18
CA GLY A 92 1.56 -9.43 -7.88
C GLY A 92 1.71 -8.33 -6.85
N SER A 93 2.30 -8.66 -5.71
CA SER A 93 2.54 -7.71 -4.61
C SER A 93 3.34 -6.47 -5.06
N HIS A 94 4.32 -6.63 -5.96
CA HIS A 94 5.08 -5.51 -6.54
C HIS A 94 4.20 -4.58 -7.38
N SER A 95 3.14 -5.08 -8.01
CA SER A 95 2.20 -4.24 -8.78
C SER A 95 1.47 -3.24 -7.89
N PHE A 96 1.12 -3.60 -6.64
CA PHE A 96 0.55 -2.65 -5.68
C PHE A 96 1.54 -1.54 -5.31
N ARG A 97 2.81 -1.89 -5.06
CA ARG A 97 3.84 -0.90 -4.73
C ARG A 97 4.07 0.07 -5.90
N ARG A 98 4.10 -0.45 -7.13
CA ARG A 98 4.18 0.36 -8.36
C ARG A 98 2.98 1.27 -8.53
N GLY A 99 1.78 0.69 -8.51
CA GLY A 99 0.53 1.42 -8.69
C GLY A 99 0.33 2.51 -7.63
N GLY A 100 0.64 2.22 -6.36
CA GLY A 100 0.55 3.20 -5.28
C GLY A 100 1.49 4.39 -5.47
N ALA A 101 2.71 4.17 -5.94
CA ALA A 101 3.64 5.26 -6.22
C ALA A 101 3.27 6.03 -7.49
N SER A 102 2.81 5.35 -8.54
CA SER A 102 2.27 6.03 -9.73
C SER A 102 1.06 6.89 -9.37
N PHE A 103 0.16 6.38 -8.52
CA PHE A 103 -1.01 7.13 -8.03
C PHE A 103 -0.61 8.35 -7.19
N ALA A 104 0.37 8.19 -6.29
CA ALA A 104 0.91 9.31 -5.50
C ALA A 104 1.54 10.39 -6.39
N LEU A 105 2.28 9.98 -7.43
CA LEU A 105 2.88 10.90 -8.39
C LEU A 105 1.82 11.62 -9.22
N GLU A 106 0.77 10.91 -9.66
CA GLU A 106 -0.38 11.52 -10.35
C GLU A 106 -1.05 12.58 -9.47
N ALA A 107 -1.20 12.29 -8.17
CA ALA A 107 -1.75 13.22 -7.19
C ALA A 107 -0.83 14.42 -6.85
N GLY A 108 0.33 14.53 -7.49
CA GLY A 108 1.26 15.65 -7.31
C GLY A 108 2.10 15.56 -6.04
N ILE A 109 2.21 14.38 -5.42
CA ILE A 109 3.09 14.19 -4.27
C ILE A 109 4.55 14.23 -4.77
N PRO A 110 5.43 15.03 -4.12
CA PRO A 110 6.84 15.10 -4.49
C PRO A 110 7.54 13.73 -4.45
N LEU A 111 8.48 13.53 -5.38
CA LEU A 111 9.13 12.23 -5.57
C LEU A 111 9.92 11.75 -4.34
N ASP A 112 10.59 12.67 -3.65
CA ASP A 112 11.29 12.43 -2.39
C ASP A 112 10.34 11.97 -1.28
N THR A 113 9.15 12.57 -1.21
CA THR A 113 8.08 12.15 -0.28
C THR A 113 7.59 10.75 -0.62
N ILE A 114 7.37 10.44 -1.90
CA ILE A 114 7.01 9.09 -2.36
C ILE A 114 8.13 8.09 -2.03
N ALA A 115 9.39 8.49 -2.18
CA ALA A 115 10.56 7.68 -1.83
C ALA A 115 10.51 7.26 -0.34
N VAL A 116 10.24 8.22 0.54
CA VAL A 116 10.08 7.98 1.98
C VAL A 116 8.86 7.10 2.28
N MET A 117 7.70 7.39 1.67
CA MET A 117 6.46 6.60 1.85
C MET A 117 6.65 5.13 1.47
N GLY A 118 7.35 4.87 0.36
CA GLY A 118 7.63 3.54 -0.12
C GLY A 118 8.85 2.88 0.51
N ASP A 119 9.51 3.52 1.47
CA ASP A 119 10.77 3.08 2.09
C ASP A 119 11.86 2.71 1.07
N TRP A 120 12.02 3.54 0.03
CA TRP A 120 13.11 3.42 -0.95
C TRP A 120 14.36 4.13 -0.45
N LYS A 121 15.50 3.42 -0.47
CA LYS A 121 16.81 3.97 -0.05
C LYS A 121 17.65 4.51 -1.21
N SER A 122 17.21 4.33 -2.46
CA SER A 122 17.99 4.69 -3.65
C SER A 122 17.08 5.01 -4.83
N ASP A 123 17.71 5.30 -5.96
CA ASP A 123 17.12 5.55 -7.29
C ASP A 123 16.25 4.40 -7.82
N ALA A 124 16.09 3.31 -7.08
CA ALA A 124 15.14 2.24 -7.39
C ALA A 124 13.70 2.75 -7.60
N ILE A 125 13.33 3.89 -7.01
CA ILE A 125 12.03 4.53 -7.27
C ILE A 125 11.82 4.91 -8.74
N TYR A 126 12.87 5.32 -9.45
CA TYR A 126 12.77 5.72 -10.86
C TYR A 126 12.42 4.54 -11.78
N LEU A 127 12.82 3.31 -11.41
CA LEU A 127 12.41 2.11 -12.15
C LEU A 127 10.91 1.82 -12.04
N TYR A 128 10.24 2.39 -11.03
CA TYR A 128 8.84 2.15 -10.75
C TYR A 128 7.91 3.25 -11.25
N LEU A 129 8.43 4.42 -11.63
CA LEU A 129 7.65 5.58 -12.01
C LEU A 129 7.90 5.96 -13.47
N HIS A 130 6.81 5.94 -14.23
CA HIS A 130 6.74 6.67 -15.50
C HIS A 130 6.03 7.99 -15.22
N MET A 131 6.67 9.12 -15.52
CA MET A 131 6.08 10.44 -15.24
C MET A 131 4.77 10.60 -16.03
N PRO A 132 3.63 10.82 -15.34
CA PRO A 132 2.36 10.98 -16.02
C PRO A 132 2.32 12.21 -16.92
N LEU A 133 1.43 12.19 -17.91
CA LEU A 133 1.25 13.33 -18.81
C LEU A 133 0.75 14.57 -18.05
N SER A 134 -0.13 14.40 -17.07
CA SER A 134 -0.64 15.48 -16.21
C SER A 134 0.49 16.23 -15.50
N GLN A 135 1.44 15.51 -14.91
CA GLN A 135 2.62 16.08 -14.25
C GLN A 135 3.54 16.81 -15.23
N ARG A 136 3.77 16.22 -16.42
CA ARG A 136 4.53 16.90 -17.48
C ARG A 136 3.87 18.19 -17.93
N LEU A 137 2.54 18.17 -18.13
CA LEU A 137 1.77 19.35 -18.48
C LEU A 137 1.78 20.41 -17.38
N HIS A 138 1.66 20.01 -16.12
CA HIS A 138 1.77 20.92 -14.98
C HIS A 138 3.15 21.60 -14.95
N ALA A 139 4.23 20.85 -15.12
CA ALA A 139 5.58 21.40 -15.19
C ALA A 139 5.74 22.42 -16.33
N GLN A 140 5.21 22.12 -17.53
CA GLN A 140 5.25 23.04 -18.66
C GLN A 140 4.46 24.34 -18.38
N ARG A 141 3.31 24.24 -17.71
CA ARG A 141 2.52 25.42 -17.31
C ARG A 141 3.30 26.29 -16.31
N THR A 142 3.86 25.69 -15.27
CA THR A 142 4.67 26.42 -14.28
C THR A 142 5.84 27.16 -14.91
N LEU A 143 6.53 26.54 -15.89
CA LEU A 143 7.60 27.20 -16.64
C LEU A 143 7.08 28.37 -17.49
N SER A 144 5.95 28.18 -18.18
CA SER A 144 5.31 29.22 -18.98
C SER A 144 4.91 30.42 -18.12
N ASP A 145 4.32 30.17 -16.96
CA ASP A 145 3.86 31.22 -16.03
C ASP A 145 5.05 32.03 -15.49
N PHE A 146 6.14 31.36 -15.12
CA PHE A 146 7.36 32.00 -14.62
C PHE A 146 8.04 32.89 -15.66
N LEU A 147 7.98 32.53 -16.95
CA LEU A 147 8.55 33.33 -18.04
C LEU A 147 7.62 34.47 -18.49
N SER A 148 6.34 34.40 -18.12
CA SER A 148 5.33 35.39 -18.49
C SER A 148 5.10 36.45 -17.39
N SER A 149 5.70 36.26 -16.21
CA SER A 149 5.72 37.20 -15.08
C SER A 149 6.97 38.05 -15.06
#